data_AF-A0A6B2X275-F1
#
_entry.id   AF-A0A6B2X275-F1
#
_cell.length_a   1.000
_cell.length_b   1.000
_cell.length_c   1.000
_cell.angle_alpha   90.00
_cell.angle_beta   90.00
_cell.angle_gamma   90.00
#
_symmetry.space_group_name_H-M   'P 1'
#
loop_
_entity.id
_entity.type
_entity.pdbx_description
1 polymer ?
#
loop_
_entity_poly.entity_id
_entity_poly.type
_entity_poly.pdbx_seq_one_letter_code
_entity_poly.pdbx_strand_id
1 'polypeptide(L)'
;MDTIYQTWAETVALFERRGFPQESYDNLDEDEYILHPGPAVLPGSLWLDDHQYRHQNPWIKAGGRPEYEGIDGAVTGYVIDGDLQVDGNILNLDYGSPSLIVLGDLKVANLVLSGSSTLLVQGDIVAETFVGNSTDQYVEVRGDLRAALTVLWDEFVPEVGGSLRGRAVVPEYLDPAAYELTVEDPAPDTGLSGLLVPEVLIADGDSPGDDTYLAEAGLRYEHLLDRLVRGLPAIRGGRTVAALEELPPTR
;
A
#
# COMPACT_ATOMS: atom_id res chain seq x y z
N MET A 1 11.93 -12.62 14.98
CA MET A 1 13.17 -11.94 15.42
C MET A 1 12.76 -10.68 16.16
N ASP A 2 13.64 -10.12 16.98
CA ASP A 2 13.37 -8.83 17.62
C ASP A 2 13.61 -7.68 16.63
N THR A 3 12.70 -6.70 16.61
CA THR A 3 12.86 -5.46 15.86
C THR A 3 13.87 -4.52 16.54
N ILE A 4 14.46 -3.63 15.74
CA ILE A 4 15.55 -2.74 16.13
C ILE A 4 15.17 -1.31 15.73
N TYR A 5 15.28 -0.36 16.65
CA TYR A 5 15.20 1.06 16.29
C TYR A 5 16.50 1.48 15.63
N GLN A 6 16.41 2.08 14.45
CA GLN A 6 17.55 2.60 13.71
C GLN A 6 17.44 4.11 13.58
N THR A 7 18.56 4.77 13.83
CA THR A 7 18.74 6.17 13.40
C THR A 7 18.78 6.27 11.88
N TRP A 8 18.48 7.45 11.33
CA TRP A 8 18.61 7.71 9.89
C TRP A 8 19.95 7.22 9.29
N ALA A 9 21.08 7.52 9.95
CA ALA A 9 22.40 7.10 9.47
C ALA A 9 22.58 5.57 9.43
N GLU A 10 22.00 4.84 10.38
CA GLU A 10 22.03 3.38 10.39
C GLU A 10 21.12 2.77 9.33
N THR A 11 19.97 3.40 9.07
CA THR A 11 19.03 3.04 8.00
C THR A 11 19.68 3.24 6.62
N VAL A 12 20.31 4.40 6.36
CA VAL A 12 21.04 4.66 5.11
C VAL A 12 22.19 3.67 4.93
N ALA A 13 22.98 3.38 5.98
CA ALA A 13 24.05 2.39 5.89
C ALA A 13 23.54 0.97 5.58
N LEU A 14 22.30 0.65 5.97
CA LEU A 14 21.62 -0.59 5.56
C LEU A 14 21.23 -0.53 4.07
N PHE A 15 20.61 0.55 3.61
CA PHE A 15 20.24 0.74 2.20
C PHE A 15 21.45 0.61 1.26
N GLU A 16 22.53 1.32 1.56
CA GLU A 16 23.78 1.27 0.80
C GLU A 16 24.36 -0.16 0.75
N ARG A 17 24.36 -0.87 1.90
CA ARG A 17 24.83 -2.26 1.98
C ARG A 17 23.98 -3.22 1.15
N ARG A 18 22.68 -2.95 1.03
CA ARG A 18 21.73 -3.75 0.23
C ARG A 18 21.70 -3.30 -1.24
N GLY A 19 22.48 -2.29 -1.61
CA GLY A 19 22.56 -1.75 -2.96
C GLY A 19 21.27 -1.04 -3.38
N PHE A 20 20.51 -0.51 -2.42
CA PHE A 20 19.32 0.28 -2.71
C PHE A 20 19.78 1.67 -3.20
N PRO A 21 19.28 2.18 -4.34
CA PRO A 21 19.78 3.43 -4.91
C PRO A 21 19.49 4.64 -4.03
N GLN A 22 20.40 5.60 -4.02
CA GLN A 22 20.23 6.81 -3.22
C GLN A 22 19.01 7.62 -3.65
N GLU A 23 18.77 7.74 -4.95
CA GLU A 23 17.60 8.46 -5.49
C GLU A 23 16.26 7.95 -4.93
N SER A 24 16.19 6.66 -4.54
CA SER A 24 14.99 6.03 -4.02
C SER A 24 14.67 6.44 -2.58
N TYR A 25 15.68 6.71 -1.75
CA TYR A 25 15.49 7.03 -0.34
C TYR A 25 15.77 8.49 0.02
N ASP A 26 16.21 9.33 -0.92
CA ASP A 26 16.38 10.77 -0.72
C ASP A 26 15.05 11.49 -0.41
N ASN A 27 13.90 10.89 -0.74
CA ASN A 27 12.55 11.40 -0.43
C ASN A 27 12.01 10.93 0.93
N LEU A 28 12.76 10.11 1.68
CA LEU A 28 12.38 9.70 3.02
C LEU A 28 12.69 10.80 4.04
N ASP A 29 11.86 10.90 5.08
CA ASP A 29 12.16 11.76 6.22
C ASP A 29 13.39 11.25 6.97
N GLU A 30 14.31 12.17 7.32
CA GLU A 30 15.57 11.91 8.02
C GLU A 30 15.35 11.62 9.53
N ASP A 31 14.53 10.63 9.83
CA ASP A 31 14.08 10.27 11.19
C ASP A 31 14.47 8.84 11.59
N GLU A 32 13.91 8.36 12.71
CA GLU A 32 14.09 7.00 13.20
C GLU A 32 13.09 6.02 12.55
N TYR A 33 13.60 4.83 12.21
CA TYR A 33 12.84 3.75 11.59
C TYR A 33 12.92 2.48 12.43
N ILE A 34 11.89 1.63 12.35
CA ILE A 34 11.93 0.29 12.96
C ILE A 34 12.37 -0.72 11.91
N LEU A 35 13.53 -1.32 12.14
CA LEU A 35 14.06 -2.41 11.35
C LEU A 35 13.53 -3.77 11.86
N HIS A 36 12.96 -4.55 10.95
CA HIS A 36 12.87 -5.99 11.09
C HIS A 36 14.07 -6.66 10.39
N PRO A 37 14.98 -7.32 11.12
CA PRO A 37 16.13 -7.97 10.52
C PRO A 37 15.71 -9.24 9.77
N GLY A 38 16.04 -9.32 8.48
CA GLY A 38 15.70 -10.48 7.66
C GLY A 38 14.24 -10.49 7.17
N PRO A 39 13.89 -11.52 6.36
CA PRO A 39 12.54 -11.71 5.87
C PRO A 39 11.49 -11.83 6.98
N ALA A 40 10.28 -11.33 6.71
CA ALA A 40 9.19 -11.27 7.66
C ALA A 40 7.90 -11.90 7.10
N VAL A 41 7.13 -12.56 7.98
CA VAL A 41 5.78 -13.05 7.68
C VAL A 41 4.83 -12.51 8.75
N LEU A 42 3.77 -11.83 8.32
CA LEU A 42 2.73 -11.27 9.17
C LEU A 42 1.40 -12.03 8.93
N PRO A 43 0.88 -12.78 9.92
CA PRO A 43 -0.32 -13.62 9.75
C PRO A 43 -1.65 -12.86 9.68
N GLY A 44 -1.63 -11.53 9.57
CA GLY A 44 -2.81 -10.68 9.61
C GLY A 44 -2.62 -9.40 8.80
N SER A 45 -3.63 -8.55 8.82
CA SER A 45 -3.58 -7.24 8.18
C SER A 45 -2.76 -6.23 9.01
N LEU A 46 -2.27 -5.19 8.35
CA LEU A 46 -1.45 -4.12 8.92
C LEU A 46 -2.09 -2.77 8.61
N TRP A 47 -2.37 -1.98 9.65
CA TRP A 47 -2.50 -0.53 9.53
C TRP A 47 -1.11 0.08 9.48
N LEU A 48 -0.80 0.76 8.37
CA LEU A 48 0.53 1.30 8.13
C LEU A 48 0.73 2.61 8.91
N ASP A 49 -0.21 3.55 8.75
CA ASP A 49 -0.35 4.65 9.70
C ASP A 49 -1.34 4.24 10.77
N ASP A 50 -0.88 4.18 12.00
CA ASP A 50 -1.70 3.68 13.08
C ASP A 50 -1.52 4.49 14.35
N HIS A 51 -1.58 5.82 14.26
CA HIS A 51 -1.49 6.70 15.43
C HIS A 51 -2.44 6.30 16.59
N GLN A 52 -3.56 5.62 16.31
CA GLN A 52 -4.58 5.25 17.30
C GLN A 52 -4.49 3.80 17.79
N TYR A 53 -3.98 2.85 16.99
CA TYR A 53 -3.87 1.43 17.31
C TYR A 53 -2.42 0.90 17.30
N ARG A 54 -1.39 1.77 17.40
CA ARG A 54 0.06 1.43 17.52
C ARG A 54 0.40 0.20 18.37
N HIS A 55 -0.42 -0.12 19.37
CA HIS A 55 -0.29 -1.32 20.21
C HIS A 55 -0.56 -2.66 19.48
N GLN A 56 -1.18 -2.63 18.32
CA GLN A 56 -1.45 -3.77 17.45
C GLN A 56 -0.38 -3.94 16.37
N ASN A 57 0.49 -2.93 16.17
CA ASN A 57 1.58 -3.04 15.22
C ASN A 57 2.58 -4.11 15.70
N PRO A 58 2.90 -5.11 14.87
CA PRO A 58 3.74 -6.26 15.25
C PRO A 58 5.19 -5.89 15.56
N TRP A 59 5.64 -4.70 15.14
CA TRP A 59 7.03 -4.27 15.18
C TRP A 59 7.31 -3.20 16.24
N ILE A 60 6.27 -2.56 16.77
CA ILE A 60 6.37 -1.62 17.89
C ILE A 60 6.39 -2.41 19.20
N LYS A 61 7.45 -2.24 19.99
CA LYS A 61 7.51 -2.78 21.35
C LYS A 61 7.10 -1.69 22.34
N ALA A 62 6.10 -1.97 23.17
CA ALA A 62 5.75 -1.10 24.29
C ALA A 62 6.98 -0.85 25.18
N GLY A 63 7.29 0.43 25.47
CA GLY A 63 8.42 0.84 26.30
C GLY A 63 9.80 0.85 25.62
N GLY A 64 9.86 0.87 24.28
CA GLY A 64 11.10 0.79 23.49
C GLY A 64 12.02 2.04 23.47
N ARG A 65 11.46 3.27 23.65
CA ARG A 65 12.07 4.65 23.69
C ARG A 65 11.53 5.59 22.59
N PRO A 66 11.68 6.93 22.78
CA PRO A 66 11.12 7.73 23.86
C PRO A 66 9.69 8.20 23.51
N GLU A 67 8.93 8.59 24.54
CA GLU A 67 7.66 9.30 24.38
C GLU A 67 7.89 10.61 23.60
N TYR A 68 7.42 10.69 22.35
CA TYR A 68 7.34 11.96 21.64
C TYR A 68 6.02 12.62 22.06
N GLU A 69 6.06 13.77 22.72
CA GLU A 69 4.87 14.46 23.24
C GLU A 69 3.97 13.60 24.16
N GLY A 70 4.53 12.61 24.87
CA GLY A 70 3.76 11.67 25.69
C GLY A 70 3.18 10.48 24.90
N ILE A 71 3.61 10.28 23.65
CA ILE A 71 3.21 9.19 22.77
C ILE A 71 4.38 8.19 22.64
N ASP A 72 4.22 7.00 23.22
CA ASP A 72 5.21 5.91 23.16
C ASP A 72 5.33 5.34 21.73
N GLY A 73 6.57 5.13 21.25
CA GLY A 73 6.86 4.36 20.03
C GLY A 73 6.55 5.04 18.69
N ALA A 74 6.54 6.38 18.63
CA ALA A 74 6.41 7.09 17.35
C ALA A 74 7.63 6.85 16.46
N VAL A 75 7.41 6.26 15.29
CA VAL A 75 8.43 6.08 14.26
C VAL A 75 7.87 6.49 12.91
N THR A 76 8.75 7.00 12.07
CA THR A 76 8.45 7.51 10.73
C THR A 76 8.09 6.37 9.77
N GLY A 77 8.62 5.17 10.02
CA GLY A 77 8.28 4.01 9.22
C GLY A 77 8.97 2.72 9.63
N TYR A 78 8.77 1.71 8.79
CA TYR A 78 9.25 0.35 8.98
C TYR A 78 10.17 -0.06 7.83
N VAL A 79 11.29 -0.72 8.16
CA VAL A 79 12.24 -1.28 7.20
C VAL A 79 12.28 -2.80 7.39
N ILE A 80 12.06 -3.55 6.31
CA ILE A 80 12.23 -5.01 6.29
C ILE A 80 13.49 -5.34 5.50
N ASP A 81 14.52 -5.88 6.18
CA ASP A 81 15.77 -6.30 5.52
C ASP A 81 15.61 -7.68 4.85
N GLY A 82 14.76 -7.74 3.84
CA GLY A 82 14.42 -8.95 3.09
C GLY A 82 12.98 -8.90 2.57
N ASP A 83 12.43 -10.09 2.29
CA ASP A 83 11.07 -10.21 1.78
C ASP A 83 10.03 -9.98 2.89
N LEU A 84 8.91 -9.36 2.55
CA LEU A 84 7.75 -9.21 3.43
C LEU A 84 6.56 -9.97 2.84
N GLN A 85 6.07 -10.97 3.57
CA GLN A 85 4.78 -11.59 3.30
C GLN A 85 3.76 -11.15 4.36
N VAL A 86 2.65 -10.59 3.91
CA VAL A 86 1.48 -10.27 4.74
C VAL A 86 0.32 -11.13 4.27
N ASP A 87 -0.20 -11.97 5.16
CA ASP A 87 -1.31 -12.87 4.84
C ASP A 87 -2.66 -12.10 4.76
N GLY A 88 -2.69 -10.85 5.24
CA GLY A 88 -3.81 -9.91 5.16
C GLY A 88 -3.56 -8.71 4.24
N ASN A 89 -4.23 -7.61 4.56
CA ASN A 89 -4.11 -6.34 3.84
C ASN A 89 -3.07 -5.43 4.48
N ILE A 90 -2.44 -4.55 3.70
CA ILE A 90 -1.72 -3.38 4.23
C ILE A 90 -2.55 -2.16 3.84
N LEU A 91 -3.01 -1.39 4.82
CA LEU A 91 -3.86 -0.22 4.60
C LEU A 91 -3.24 1.03 5.22
N ASN A 92 -3.22 2.13 4.46
CA ASN A 92 -3.16 3.49 4.97
C ASN A 92 -4.37 4.25 4.41
N LEU A 93 -5.27 4.69 5.29
CA LEU A 93 -6.47 5.46 4.91
C LEU A 93 -6.50 6.85 5.58
N ASP A 94 -5.52 7.16 6.42
CA ASP A 94 -5.41 8.45 7.10
C ASP A 94 -4.42 9.37 6.37
N TYR A 95 -4.44 10.66 6.71
CA TYR A 95 -3.58 11.70 6.16
C TYR A 95 -2.15 11.71 6.73
N GLY A 96 -1.72 10.66 7.45
CA GLY A 96 -0.34 10.57 7.89
C GLY A 96 0.63 10.25 6.75
N SER A 97 1.92 10.32 7.08
CA SER A 97 3.04 10.06 6.17
C SER A 97 3.81 8.79 6.56
N PRO A 98 3.17 7.63 6.77
CA PRO A 98 3.92 6.47 7.20
C PRO A 98 4.80 5.96 6.05
N SER A 99 5.96 5.43 6.40
CA SER A 99 6.87 4.81 5.43
C SER A 99 6.96 3.29 5.62
N LEU A 100 6.90 2.53 4.52
CA LEU A 100 7.22 1.10 4.48
C LEU A 100 8.31 0.85 3.43
N ILE A 101 9.44 0.29 3.87
CA ILE A 101 10.56 -0.05 3.01
C ILE A 101 10.80 -1.55 3.08
N VAL A 102 10.77 -2.23 1.93
CA VAL A 102 11.02 -3.67 1.79
C VAL A 102 12.23 -3.89 0.90
N LEU A 103 13.34 -4.36 1.48
CA LEU A 103 14.62 -4.59 0.78
C LEU A 103 14.67 -5.96 0.07
N GLY A 104 13.52 -6.41 -0.42
CA GLY A 104 13.24 -7.69 -1.06
C GLY A 104 11.87 -7.64 -1.74
N ASP A 105 11.18 -8.78 -1.84
CA ASP A 105 9.85 -8.87 -2.44
C ASP A 105 8.73 -8.57 -1.42
N LEU A 106 7.65 -7.94 -1.87
CA LEU A 106 6.43 -7.72 -1.07
C LEU A 106 5.29 -8.58 -1.60
N LYS A 107 4.76 -9.46 -0.75
CA LYS A 107 3.54 -10.21 -1.03
C LYS A 107 2.46 -9.87 -0.01
N VAL A 108 1.28 -9.48 -0.49
CA VAL A 108 0.16 -9.04 0.35
C VAL A 108 -1.16 -9.48 -0.28
N ALA A 109 -2.26 -9.53 0.48
CA ALA A 109 -3.57 -9.73 -0.11
C ALA A 109 -4.04 -8.47 -0.86
N ASN A 110 -4.17 -7.34 -0.17
CA ASN A 110 -4.49 -6.06 -0.79
C ASN A 110 -3.64 -4.96 -0.17
N LEU A 111 -3.25 -3.98 -0.99
CA LEU A 111 -2.46 -2.83 -0.59
C LEU A 111 -3.25 -1.57 -0.94
N VAL A 112 -3.60 -0.79 0.08
CA VAL A 112 -4.27 0.49 -0.09
C VAL A 112 -3.43 1.55 0.59
N LEU A 113 -3.03 2.55 -0.16
CA LEU A 113 -2.26 3.67 0.36
C LEU A 113 -3.06 4.94 0.09
N SER A 114 -3.07 5.84 1.07
CA SER A 114 -3.57 7.21 0.95
C SER A 114 -2.62 8.20 1.64
N GLY A 115 -3.01 9.48 1.70
CA GLY A 115 -2.22 10.54 2.32
C GLY A 115 -0.86 10.73 1.66
N SER A 116 0.15 11.08 2.47
CA SER A 116 1.55 11.26 2.05
C SER A 116 2.41 10.04 2.40
N SER A 117 1.83 8.84 2.30
CA SER A 117 2.54 7.59 2.60
C SER A 117 3.65 7.29 1.59
N THR A 118 4.74 6.70 2.09
CA THR A 118 5.84 6.24 1.25
C THR A 118 5.94 4.71 1.26
N LEU A 119 6.01 4.09 0.08
CA LEU A 119 6.27 2.66 -0.09
C LEU A 119 7.45 2.44 -1.04
N LEU A 120 8.51 1.83 -0.53
CA LEU A 120 9.68 1.48 -1.33
C LEU A 120 9.87 -0.04 -1.33
N VAL A 121 9.93 -0.66 -2.51
CA VAL A 121 10.14 -2.11 -2.67
C VAL A 121 11.28 -2.36 -3.64
N GLN A 122 12.35 -3.01 -3.15
CA GLN A 122 13.55 -3.31 -3.95
C GLN A 122 13.34 -4.48 -4.93
N GLY A 123 12.37 -5.36 -4.67
CA GLY A 123 12.00 -6.47 -5.53
C GLY A 123 10.66 -6.26 -6.23
N ASP A 124 9.89 -7.34 -6.32
CA ASP A 124 8.56 -7.36 -6.92
C ASP A 124 7.45 -7.12 -5.87
N ILE A 125 6.33 -6.55 -6.29
CA ILE A 125 5.07 -6.57 -5.54
C ILE A 125 4.13 -7.62 -6.13
N VAL A 126 3.54 -8.44 -5.27
CA VAL A 126 2.41 -9.33 -5.60
C VAL A 126 1.23 -9.04 -4.66
N ALA A 127 0.13 -8.56 -5.24
CA ALA A 127 -1.13 -8.28 -4.55
C ALA A 127 -2.33 -8.81 -5.35
N GLU A 128 -3.51 -8.89 -4.73
CA GLU A 128 -4.78 -9.04 -5.45
C GLU A 128 -5.29 -7.69 -5.93
N THR A 129 -5.26 -6.70 -5.03
CA THR A 129 -5.64 -5.32 -5.32
C THR A 129 -4.55 -4.36 -4.83
N PHE A 130 -4.20 -3.38 -5.66
CA PHE A 130 -3.36 -2.24 -5.30
C PHE A 130 -4.13 -0.94 -5.54
N VAL A 131 -4.15 -0.04 -4.56
CA VAL A 131 -4.84 1.26 -4.64
C VAL A 131 -3.89 2.35 -4.15
N GLY A 132 -3.69 3.38 -4.97
CA GLY A 132 -3.12 4.66 -4.57
C GLY A 132 -3.99 5.80 -5.08
N ASN A 133 -4.08 6.88 -4.31
CA ASN A 133 -5.13 7.89 -4.47
C ASN A 133 -4.71 9.32 -4.11
N SER A 134 -3.42 9.62 -4.05
CA SER A 134 -2.94 10.97 -3.76
C SER A 134 -1.62 11.28 -4.46
N THR A 135 -1.48 12.52 -4.91
CA THR A 135 -0.25 13.07 -5.49
C THR A 135 0.90 13.18 -4.50
N ASP A 136 0.61 13.19 -3.20
CA ASP A 136 1.61 13.37 -2.15
C ASP A 136 2.25 12.03 -1.74
N GLN A 137 1.80 10.92 -2.34
CA GLN A 137 2.34 9.59 -2.11
C GLN A 137 3.60 9.37 -2.93
N TYR A 138 4.54 8.66 -2.33
CA TYR A 138 5.72 8.18 -3.06
C TYR A 138 5.75 6.65 -3.04
N VAL A 139 5.56 6.04 -4.21
CA VAL A 139 5.62 4.58 -4.37
C VAL A 139 6.64 4.22 -5.43
N GLU A 140 7.71 3.55 -5.02
CA GLU A 140 8.72 3.00 -5.93
C GLU A 140 8.79 1.47 -5.79
N VAL A 141 8.68 0.79 -6.93
CA VAL A 141 8.88 -0.66 -7.08
C VAL A 141 9.97 -0.88 -8.09
N ARG A 142 11.13 -1.41 -7.67
CA ARG A 142 12.25 -1.64 -8.60
C ARG A 142 12.00 -2.80 -9.57
N GLY A 143 11.17 -3.77 -9.17
CA GLY A 143 10.75 -4.91 -9.98
C GLY A 143 9.39 -4.72 -10.65
N ASP A 144 8.66 -5.82 -10.80
CA ASP A 144 7.29 -5.83 -11.31
C ASP A 144 6.28 -5.53 -10.20
N LEU A 145 5.21 -4.81 -10.55
CA LEU A 145 3.99 -4.72 -9.73
C LEU A 145 2.92 -5.61 -10.34
N ARG A 146 2.53 -6.68 -9.62
CA ARG A 146 1.53 -7.66 -10.09
C ARG A 146 0.30 -7.60 -9.21
N ALA A 147 -0.79 -7.11 -9.77
CA ALA A 147 -2.09 -7.10 -9.11
C ALA A 147 -3.19 -7.53 -10.09
N ALA A 148 -4.25 -8.17 -9.61
CA ALA A 148 -5.39 -8.44 -10.48
C ALA A 148 -6.12 -7.13 -10.82
N LEU A 149 -6.22 -6.22 -9.85
CA LEU A 149 -6.73 -4.87 -9.98
C LEU A 149 -5.72 -3.85 -9.44
N THR A 150 -5.41 -2.83 -10.22
CA THR A 150 -4.67 -1.64 -9.79
C THR A 150 -5.57 -0.42 -9.99
N VAL A 151 -5.82 0.35 -8.95
CA VAL A 151 -6.54 1.63 -9.01
C VAL A 151 -5.53 2.75 -8.78
N LEU A 152 -5.36 3.60 -9.79
CA LEU A 152 -4.55 4.80 -9.70
C LEU A 152 -5.49 5.99 -9.78
N TRP A 153 -5.62 6.76 -8.70
CA TRP A 153 -6.58 7.85 -8.61
C TRP A 153 -5.92 9.15 -8.15
N ASP A 154 -6.58 10.28 -8.44
CA ASP A 154 -6.14 11.62 -8.02
C ASP A 154 -4.70 11.93 -8.47
N GLU A 155 -4.43 11.72 -9.76
CA GLU A 155 -3.12 11.93 -10.39
C GLU A 155 -1.96 11.07 -9.82
N PHE A 156 -2.24 10.13 -8.91
CA PHE A 156 -1.25 9.19 -8.40
C PHE A 156 -0.72 8.27 -9.52
N VAL A 157 0.60 8.16 -9.64
CA VAL A 157 1.27 7.19 -10.51
C VAL A 157 2.50 6.63 -9.80
N PRO A 158 2.60 5.30 -9.58
CA PRO A 158 3.78 4.71 -8.97
C PRO A 158 4.94 4.61 -9.97
N GLU A 159 6.17 4.70 -9.46
CA GLU A 159 7.37 4.38 -10.21
C GLU A 159 7.58 2.85 -10.19
N VAL A 160 7.53 2.21 -11.35
CA VAL A 160 7.72 0.76 -11.49
C VAL A 160 8.84 0.49 -12.48
N GLY A 161 9.95 -0.06 -11.99
CA GLY A 161 11.13 -0.35 -12.81
C GLY A 161 10.93 -1.51 -13.80
N GLY A 162 10.00 -2.41 -13.51
CA GLY A 162 9.55 -3.49 -14.39
C GLY A 162 8.25 -3.14 -15.12
N SER A 163 7.23 -3.99 -14.96
CA SER A 163 5.89 -3.74 -15.52
C SER A 163 4.80 -3.83 -14.47
N LEU A 164 3.75 -3.01 -14.64
CA LEU A 164 2.49 -3.14 -13.94
C LEU A 164 1.64 -4.18 -14.67
N ARG A 165 1.49 -5.37 -14.09
CA ARG A 165 0.71 -6.47 -14.67
C ARG A 165 -0.63 -6.59 -13.97
N GLY A 166 -1.72 -6.46 -14.73
CA GLY A 166 -3.08 -6.45 -14.18
C GLY A 166 -4.05 -5.56 -14.92
N ARG A 167 -5.29 -5.50 -14.43
CA ARG A 167 -6.26 -4.47 -14.85
C ARG A 167 -5.95 -3.17 -14.11
N ALA A 168 -5.43 -2.17 -14.82
CA ALA A 168 -5.34 -0.81 -14.29
C ALA A 168 -6.65 -0.05 -14.53
N VAL A 169 -7.16 0.59 -13.49
CA VAL A 169 -8.25 1.56 -13.56
C VAL A 169 -7.65 2.91 -13.21
N VAL A 170 -7.68 3.81 -14.20
CA VAL A 170 -7.12 5.15 -14.12
C VAL A 170 -8.16 6.16 -14.63
N PRO A 171 -8.17 7.41 -14.14
CA PRO A 171 -8.99 8.47 -14.71
C PRO A 171 -8.68 8.68 -16.20
N GLU A 172 -9.68 9.09 -16.99
CA GLU A 172 -9.52 9.28 -18.45
C GLU A 172 -8.43 10.30 -18.82
N TYR A 173 -8.15 11.26 -17.94
CA TYR A 173 -7.14 12.29 -18.15
C TYR A 173 -5.71 11.81 -17.86
N LEU A 174 -5.53 10.65 -17.23
CA LEU A 174 -4.24 10.12 -16.83
C LEU A 174 -3.76 9.08 -17.84
N ASP A 175 -2.63 9.34 -18.49
CA ASP A 175 -1.96 8.38 -19.37
C ASP A 175 -0.73 7.80 -18.67
N PRO A 176 -0.77 6.55 -18.16
CA PRO A 176 0.38 5.91 -17.52
C PRO A 176 1.66 5.93 -18.37
N ALA A 177 1.54 5.85 -19.70
CA ALA A 177 2.70 5.83 -20.58
C ALA A 177 3.48 7.16 -20.59
N ALA A 178 2.81 8.27 -20.25
CA ALA A 178 3.45 9.57 -20.11
C ALA A 178 4.40 9.64 -18.90
N TYR A 179 4.28 8.69 -17.96
CA TYR A 179 5.08 8.55 -16.74
C TYR A 179 6.00 7.33 -16.80
N GLU A 180 6.31 6.83 -18.00
CA GLU A 180 7.16 5.65 -18.22
C GLU A 180 6.60 4.34 -17.60
N LEU A 181 5.33 4.33 -17.16
CA LEU A 181 4.68 3.18 -16.56
C LEU A 181 4.14 2.24 -17.65
N THR A 182 4.77 1.07 -17.79
CA THR A 182 4.30 0.02 -18.70
C THR A 182 3.20 -0.82 -18.06
N VAL A 183 1.99 -0.74 -18.61
CA VAL A 183 0.83 -1.53 -18.15
C VAL A 183 0.61 -2.73 -19.08
N GLU A 184 0.65 -3.92 -18.51
CA GLU A 184 0.39 -5.19 -19.21
C GLU A 184 -0.89 -5.83 -18.67
N ASP A 185 -1.94 -5.78 -19.48
CA ASP A 185 -3.21 -6.38 -19.14
C ASP A 185 -3.34 -7.79 -19.74
N PRO A 186 -3.42 -8.85 -18.91
CA PRO A 186 -3.53 -10.21 -19.42
C PRO A 186 -4.92 -10.54 -20.00
N ALA A 187 -5.95 -9.72 -19.75
CA ALA A 187 -7.33 -10.00 -20.15
C ALA A 187 -8.10 -8.73 -20.57
N PRO A 188 -7.59 -7.93 -21.54
CA PRO A 188 -8.15 -6.61 -21.89
C PRO A 188 -9.61 -6.68 -22.33
N ASP A 189 -10.02 -7.77 -22.97
CA ASP A 189 -11.40 -7.98 -23.45
C ASP A 189 -12.40 -8.34 -22.34
N THR A 190 -11.91 -8.63 -21.12
CA THR A 190 -12.77 -8.90 -19.96
C THR A 190 -13.20 -7.57 -19.33
N GLY A 191 -14.49 -7.27 -19.36
CA GLY A 191 -15.03 -6.11 -18.66
C GLY A 191 -14.90 -6.23 -17.13
N LEU A 192 -14.95 -5.09 -16.43
CA LEU A 192 -14.79 -5.04 -14.96
C LEU A 192 -15.79 -5.94 -14.22
N SER A 193 -17.00 -6.13 -14.75
CA SER A 193 -18.00 -7.03 -14.15
C SER A 193 -17.61 -8.52 -14.16
N GLY A 194 -16.71 -8.93 -15.05
CA GLY A 194 -16.10 -10.25 -15.09
C GLY A 194 -14.93 -10.43 -14.12
N LEU A 195 -14.31 -9.32 -13.68
CA LEU A 195 -13.16 -9.30 -12.76
C LEU A 195 -13.58 -9.02 -11.32
N LEU A 196 -14.53 -8.11 -11.11
CA LEU A 196 -14.88 -7.54 -9.82
C LEU A 196 -16.20 -8.08 -9.29
N VAL A 197 -16.34 -8.06 -7.97
CA VAL A 197 -17.60 -8.39 -7.31
C VAL A 197 -18.65 -7.30 -7.59
N PRO A 198 -19.94 -7.63 -7.75
CA PRO A 198 -20.98 -6.66 -8.09
C PRO A 198 -21.07 -5.45 -7.13
N GLU A 199 -20.71 -5.65 -5.86
CA GLU A 199 -20.84 -4.66 -4.80
C GLU A 199 -19.91 -3.45 -4.97
N VAL A 200 -18.84 -3.58 -5.76
CA VAL A 200 -17.90 -2.46 -6.06
C VAL A 200 -18.16 -1.85 -7.44
N LEU A 201 -19.23 -2.26 -8.13
CA LEU A 201 -19.58 -1.78 -9.45
C LEU A 201 -20.79 -0.84 -9.39
N ILE A 202 -20.78 0.16 -10.25
CA ILE A 202 -21.98 0.96 -10.53
C ILE A 202 -22.83 0.18 -11.54
N ALA A 203 -24.08 -0.10 -11.20
CA ALA A 203 -25.01 -0.76 -12.11
C ALA A 203 -25.59 0.24 -13.12
N ASP A 204 -26.02 -0.24 -14.28
CA ASP A 204 -26.65 0.60 -15.30
C ASP A 204 -27.87 1.35 -14.73
N GLY A 205 -27.80 2.68 -14.75
CA GLY A 205 -28.87 3.57 -14.25
C GLY A 205 -28.82 3.85 -12.75
N ASP A 206 -27.87 3.28 -12.01
CA ASP A 206 -27.60 3.68 -10.63
C ASP A 206 -26.93 5.06 -10.61
N SER A 207 -27.34 5.89 -9.64
CA SER A 207 -26.56 7.06 -9.27
C SER A 207 -25.37 6.59 -8.42
N PRO A 208 -24.16 7.17 -8.60
CA PRO A 208 -23.03 6.94 -7.70
C PRO A 208 -23.33 7.30 -6.23
N GLY A 209 -24.39 8.08 -5.98
CA GLY A 209 -24.68 8.60 -4.65
C GLY A 209 -23.55 9.52 -4.20
N ASP A 210 -23.02 9.27 -3.00
CA ASP A 210 -21.87 9.98 -2.44
C ASP A 210 -20.52 9.43 -2.97
N ASP A 211 -20.53 8.28 -3.67
CA ASP A 211 -19.36 7.59 -4.23
C ASP A 211 -19.01 8.16 -5.61
N THR A 212 -18.69 9.45 -5.65
CA THR A 212 -18.45 10.16 -6.92
C THR A 212 -17.09 9.83 -7.54
N TYR A 213 -16.16 9.30 -6.76
CA TYR A 213 -14.81 8.97 -7.20
C TYR A 213 -14.83 7.74 -8.10
N LEU A 214 -14.17 7.81 -9.27
CA LEU A 214 -14.11 6.72 -10.25
C LEU A 214 -15.49 6.25 -10.77
N ALA A 215 -16.55 7.04 -10.58
CA ALA A 215 -17.87 6.68 -11.06
C ALA A 215 -17.93 6.55 -12.60
N GLU A 216 -17.15 7.38 -13.29
CA GLU A 216 -16.91 7.31 -14.74
C GLU A 216 -16.24 5.99 -15.18
N ALA A 217 -15.39 5.42 -14.33
CA ALA A 217 -14.79 4.10 -14.54
C ALA A 217 -15.73 2.94 -14.14
N GLY A 218 -16.96 3.24 -13.70
CA GLY A 218 -17.96 2.26 -13.29
C GLY A 218 -17.68 1.61 -11.93
N LEU A 219 -16.81 2.22 -11.12
CA LEU A 219 -16.47 1.72 -9.78
C LEU A 219 -17.17 2.52 -8.69
N ARG A 220 -17.53 1.80 -7.62
CA ARG A 220 -17.91 2.37 -6.32
C ARG A 220 -16.66 2.35 -5.43
N TYR A 221 -15.90 3.45 -5.43
CA TYR A 221 -14.61 3.56 -4.74
C TYR A 221 -14.73 3.41 -3.22
N GLU A 222 -15.69 4.08 -2.59
CA GLU A 222 -15.92 3.96 -1.14
C GLU A 222 -16.33 2.53 -0.76
N HIS A 223 -17.12 1.88 -1.61
CA HIS A 223 -17.50 0.47 -1.39
C HIS A 223 -16.31 -0.48 -1.58
N LEU A 224 -15.40 -0.18 -2.51
CA LEU A 224 -14.14 -0.89 -2.66
C LEU A 224 -13.33 -0.81 -1.36
N LEU A 225 -13.13 0.39 -0.83
CA LEU A 225 -12.38 0.61 0.41
C LEU A 225 -13.03 -0.08 1.61
N ASP A 226 -14.34 0.07 1.82
CA ASP A 226 -15.08 -0.57 2.93
C ASP A 226 -14.91 -2.10 2.91
N ARG A 227 -14.98 -2.72 1.72
CA ARG A 227 -14.75 -4.15 1.58
C ARG A 227 -13.34 -4.56 1.98
N LEU A 228 -12.33 -3.84 1.49
CA LEU A 228 -10.93 -4.14 1.81
C LEU A 228 -10.66 -3.99 3.31
N VAL A 229 -11.24 -2.99 3.98
CA VAL A 229 -11.12 -2.85 5.44
C VAL A 229 -11.77 -4.02 6.18
N ARG A 230 -12.93 -4.48 5.71
CA ARG A 230 -13.62 -5.67 6.26
C ARG A 230 -12.95 -7.00 5.90
N GLY A 231 -11.80 -6.98 5.24
CA GLY A 231 -11.10 -8.18 4.79
C GLY A 231 -11.83 -8.95 3.69
N LEU A 232 -12.79 -8.32 3.02
CA LEU A 232 -13.54 -8.90 1.90
C LEU A 232 -12.84 -8.61 0.57
N PRO A 233 -12.85 -9.55 -0.38
CA PRO A 233 -12.21 -9.35 -1.67
C PRO A 233 -13.00 -8.36 -2.54
N ALA A 234 -12.27 -7.57 -3.34
CA ALA A 234 -12.80 -6.74 -4.41
C ALA A 234 -12.92 -7.50 -5.74
N ILE A 235 -11.99 -8.43 -5.97
CA ILE A 235 -11.94 -9.27 -7.16
C ILE A 235 -12.75 -10.57 -6.97
N ARG A 236 -13.33 -11.09 -8.03
CA ARG A 236 -14.01 -12.39 -8.04
C ARG A 236 -12.99 -13.50 -7.80
N GLY A 237 -13.29 -14.37 -6.83
CA GLY A 237 -12.37 -15.44 -6.44
C GLY A 237 -11.17 -14.97 -5.61
N GLY A 238 -11.12 -13.68 -5.25
CA GLY A 238 -10.14 -13.15 -4.31
C GLY A 238 -10.30 -13.74 -2.91
N ARG A 239 -9.26 -13.63 -2.11
CA ARG A 239 -9.23 -14.20 -0.76
C ARG A 239 -9.96 -13.30 0.21
N THR A 240 -10.70 -13.92 1.14
CA THR A 240 -11.13 -13.25 2.37
C THR A 240 -10.00 -13.34 3.38
N VAL A 241 -9.66 -12.21 4.00
CA VAL A 241 -8.61 -12.10 5.02
C VAL A 241 -9.20 -11.62 6.34
N ALA A 242 -8.39 -11.65 7.40
CA ALA A 242 -8.80 -11.07 8.67
C ALA A 242 -9.11 -9.57 8.48
N ALA A 243 -10.30 -9.17 8.91
CA ALA A 243 -10.67 -7.77 8.97
C ALA A 243 -9.73 -7.02 9.93
N LEU A 244 -9.48 -5.75 9.64
CA LEU A 244 -8.92 -4.86 10.64
C LEU A 244 -10.06 -4.44 11.58
N GLU A 245 -9.90 -4.67 12.89
CA GLU A 245 -10.94 -4.32 13.86
C GLU A 245 -11.10 -2.79 13.89
N GLU A 246 -12.30 -2.32 13.53
CA GLU A 246 -12.81 -0.93 13.48
C GLU A 246 -12.13 0.04 12.47
N LEU A 247 -12.94 0.54 11.53
CA LEU A 247 -12.60 1.70 10.69
C LEU A 247 -12.27 2.90 11.61
N PRO A 248 -11.19 3.67 11.38
CA PRO A 248 -11.10 4.99 11.98
C PRO A 248 -12.37 5.78 11.58
N PRO A 249 -13.01 6.50 12.51
CA PRO A 249 -14.20 7.26 12.17
C PRO A 249 -13.83 8.30 11.11
N THR A 250 -14.48 8.24 9.94
CA THR A 250 -14.42 9.28 8.92
C THR A 250 -14.84 10.60 9.57
N ARG A 251 -13.93 11.59 9.59
CA ARG A 251 -14.21 12.94 10.07
C ARG A 251 -14.63 13.86 8.94
#